data_AF-A0A0C3NDN8-F1
#
_entry.id   AF-A0A0C3NDN8-F1
#
_cell.length_a   1.000
_cell.length_b   1.000
_cell.length_c   1.000
_cell.angle_alpha   90.00
_cell.angle_beta   90.00
_cell.angle_gamma   90.00
#
_symmetry.space_group_name_H-M   'P 1'
#
loop_
_entity.id
_entity.type
_entity.pdbx_description
1 polymer ?
#
loop_
_entity_poly.entity_id
_entity_poly.type
_entity_poly.pdbx_seq_one_letter_code
_entity_poly.pdbx_strand_id
1 'polypeptide(L)'
;PKDLAELPKDPLIALARAVHAQSSSHTGDSTPKTKVCKPDTFDGSDPKKLHGFLIQCKLNFQDCPRTFRSDRAKVTFAQSYLKGMALAWFEPDLLNPDNYDCLLWMDNYHEFLQELTTNFGLHDAIVDAIQQLENLTMKDDHIKDEIACIGKPSTLAQLRKLTQTIDACYWECKAEISRTTK
;
A
#
# COMPACT_ATOMS: atom_id res chain seq x y z
N PRO A 1 2.92 11.77 -76.13
CA PRO A 1 3.66 12.39 -74.99
C PRO A 1 3.52 11.49 -73.77
N LYS A 2 4.66 11.09 -73.22
CA LYS A 2 4.84 9.97 -72.29
C LYS A 2 4.19 10.26 -70.93
N ASP A 3 3.32 9.38 -70.47
CA ASP A 3 3.02 9.21 -69.05
C ASP A 3 3.72 7.93 -68.60
N LEU A 4 4.90 8.09 -68.01
CA LEU A 4 5.68 7.01 -67.42
C LEU A 4 5.68 7.26 -65.92
N ALA A 5 4.81 6.55 -65.22
CA ALA A 5 4.85 6.42 -63.77
C ALA A 5 6.27 6.03 -63.36
N GLU A 6 6.96 6.93 -62.66
CA GLU A 6 8.27 6.64 -62.07
C GLU A 6 8.13 5.51 -61.06
N LEU A 7 8.63 4.33 -61.43
CA LEU A 7 8.92 3.23 -60.53
C LEU A 7 9.87 3.74 -59.43
N PRO A 8 9.61 3.49 -58.13
CA PRO A 8 10.50 3.95 -57.07
C PRO A 8 11.91 3.39 -57.25
N LYS A 9 12.86 4.30 -57.46
CA LYS A 9 14.29 4.01 -57.36
C LYS A 9 14.58 3.73 -55.89
N ASP A 10 15.02 2.50 -55.63
CA ASP A 10 15.45 1.93 -54.35
C ASP A 10 14.39 1.06 -53.61
N PRO A 11 14.57 -0.27 -53.58
CA PRO A 11 13.78 -1.21 -52.77
C PRO A 11 13.74 -0.86 -51.27
N LEU A 12 14.78 -0.20 -50.74
CA LEU A 12 14.86 0.20 -49.34
C LEU A 12 13.92 1.36 -49.02
N ILE A 13 13.71 2.29 -49.96
CA ILE A 13 12.75 3.39 -49.79
C ILE A 13 11.31 2.85 -49.87
N ALA A 14 11.07 1.85 -50.72
CA ALA A 14 9.77 1.17 -50.80
C ALA A 14 9.47 0.38 -49.52
N LEU A 15 10.46 -0.33 -48.97
CA LEU A 15 10.37 -0.99 -47.66
C LEU A 15 10.15 0.01 -46.53
N ALA A 16 10.88 1.13 -46.50
CA ALA A 16 10.69 2.17 -45.50
C ALA A 16 9.28 2.77 -45.53
N ARG A 17 8.74 3.03 -46.73
CA ARG A 17 7.34 3.46 -46.91
C ARG A 17 6.33 2.39 -46.50
N ALA A 18 6.57 1.13 -46.83
CA ALA A 18 5.71 0.01 -46.45
C ALA A 18 5.69 -0.21 -44.93
N VAL A 19 6.84 -0.10 -44.25
CA VAL A 19 6.95 -0.19 -42.79
C VAL A 19 6.26 1.00 -42.12
N HIS A 20 6.35 2.21 -42.69
CA HIS A 20 5.64 3.38 -42.19
C HIS A 20 4.11 3.26 -42.39
N ALA A 21 3.66 2.67 -43.51
CA ALA A 21 2.25 2.38 -43.78
C ALA A 21 1.69 1.21 -42.94
N GLN A 22 2.52 0.23 -42.57
CA GLN A 22 2.15 -0.82 -41.63
C GLN A 22 2.07 -0.32 -40.19
N SER A 23 2.86 0.70 -39.82
CA SER A 23 2.79 1.32 -38.49
C SER A 23 1.56 2.21 -38.28
N SER A 24 0.90 2.66 -39.36
CA SER A 24 -0.34 3.46 -39.27
C SER A 24 -1.63 2.64 -39.43
N SER A 25 -1.53 1.32 -39.64
CA SER A 25 -2.67 0.41 -39.74
C SER A 25 -2.71 -0.57 -38.55
N HIS A 26 -2.72 -0.02 -37.33
CA HIS A 26 -3.38 -0.72 -36.24
C HIS A 26 -4.90 -0.59 -36.41
N THR A 27 -5.40 -1.44 -37.31
CA THR A 27 -6.75 -1.97 -37.29
C THR A 27 -7.10 -2.29 -35.84
N GLY A 28 -8.23 -1.75 -35.38
CA GLY A 28 -8.71 -1.93 -34.02
C GLY A 28 -8.87 -3.41 -33.70
N ASP A 29 -7.86 -3.99 -33.06
CA ASP A 29 -7.99 -5.21 -32.30
C ASP A 29 -8.71 -4.82 -31.00
N SER A 30 -10.03 -4.75 -31.09
CA SER A 30 -10.91 -4.65 -29.93
C SER A 30 -10.87 -5.97 -29.18
N THR A 31 -9.78 -6.17 -28.43
CA THR A 31 -9.84 -7.03 -27.27
C THR A 31 -11.01 -6.56 -26.39
N PRO A 32 -11.81 -7.48 -25.83
CA PRO A 32 -12.89 -7.09 -24.94
C PRO A 32 -12.25 -6.36 -23.76
N LYS A 33 -12.38 -5.03 -23.72
CA LYS A 33 -11.99 -4.24 -22.54
C LYS A 33 -12.88 -4.70 -21.40
N THR A 34 -12.36 -5.55 -20.54
CA THR A 34 -12.93 -5.80 -19.22
C THR A 34 -12.85 -4.49 -18.47
N LYS A 35 -13.93 -3.68 -18.50
CA LYS A 35 -13.96 -2.43 -17.74
C LYS A 35 -13.75 -2.76 -16.26
N VAL A 36 -12.52 -2.58 -15.78
CA VAL A 36 -12.22 -2.62 -14.36
C VAL A 36 -13.07 -1.55 -13.68
N CYS A 37 -13.62 -1.87 -12.51
CA CYS A 37 -14.41 -0.93 -11.74
C CYS A 37 -13.59 0.33 -11.45
N LYS A 38 -14.23 1.51 -11.50
CA LYS A 38 -13.57 2.76 -11.12
C LYS A 38 -13.16 2.70 -9.65
N PRO A 39 -12.04 3.33 -9.27
CA PRO A 39 -11.65 3.40 -7.87
C PRO A 39 -12.72 4.07 -6.99
N ASP A 40 -12.86 3.59 -5.76
CA ASP A 40 -13.49 4.34 -4.70
C ASP A 40 -12.68 5.60 -4.39
N THR A 41 -13.35 6.66 -3.96
CA THR A 41 -12.66 7.88 -3.55
C THR A 41 -11.97 7.71 -2.20
N PHE A 42 -10.80 8.33 -2.03
CA PHE A 42 -10.07 8.36 -0.78
C PHE A 42 -10.05 9.78 -0.20
N ASP A 43 -10.58 9.95 1.02
CA ASP A 43 -10.71 11.27 1.65
C ASP A 43 -9.61 11.59 2.68
N GLY A 44 -8.74 10.62 2.98
CA GLY A 44 -7.66 10.75 3.97
C GLY A 44 -8.09 10.51 5.43
N SER A 45 -9.36 10.18 5.70
CA SER A 45 -9.86 10.02 7.08
C SER A 45 -9.58 8.66 7.71
N ASP A 46 -9.61 7.58 6.91
CA ASP A 46 -9.39 6.21 7.37
C ASP A 46 -8.16 5.61 6.66
N PRO A 47 -7.00 5.54 7.33
CA PRO A 47 -5.77 4.97 6.77
C PRO A 47 -5.93 3.51 6.29
N LYS A 48 -6.88 2.74 6.83
CA LYS A 48 -7.11 1.35 6.41
C LYS A 48 -7.66 1.27 4.98
N LYS A 49 -8.33 2.33 4.51
CA LYS A 49 -8.87 2.41 3.14
C LYS A 49 -7.82 2.76 2.10
N LEU A 50 -6.69 3.35 2.50
CA LEU A 50 -5.63 3.77 1.58
C LEU A 50 -5.13 2.58 0.73
N HIS A 51 -4.87 1.44 1.36
CA HIS A 51 -4.40 0.25 0.66
C HIS A 51 -5.39 -0.23 -0.41
N GLY A 52 -6.70 -0.23 -0.10
CA GLY A 52 -7.74 -0.58 -1.06
C GLY A 52 -7.76 0.37 -2.25
N PHE A 53 -7.71 1.68 -2.01
CA PHE A 53 -7.63 2.71 -3.05
C PHE A 53 -6.41 2.51 -3.98
N LEU A 54 -5.23 2.23 -3.42
CA LEU A 54 -4.01 2.02 -4.20
C LEU A 54 -4.09 0.76 -5.08
N ILE A 55 -4.65 -0.33 -4.56
CA ILE A 55 -4.89 -1.55 -5.36
C ILE A 55 -5.82 -1.24 -6.52
N GLN A 56 -6.91 -0.51 -6.29
CA GLN A 56 -7.88 -0.17 -7.33
C GLN A 56 -7.25 0.71 -8.43
N CYS A 57 -6.39 1.65 -8.06
CA CYS A 57 -5.59 2.43 -9.03
C CYS A 57 -4.68 1.51 -9.87
N LYS A 58 -3.92 0.62 -9.22
CA LYS A 58 -3.01 -0.32 -9.89
C LYS A 58 -3.75 -1.21 -10.89
N LEU A 59 -4.91 -1.73 -10.53
CA LEU A 59 -5.74 -2.54 -11.42
C LEU A 59 -6.22 -1.75 -12.65
N ASN A 60 -6.64 -0.49 -12.46
CA ASN A 60 -7.02 0.39 -13.58
C ASN A 60 -5.84 0.67 -14.52
N PHE A 61 -4.62 0.84 -13.97
CA PHE A 61 -3.41 1.04 -14.79
C PHE A 61 -3.04 -0.19 -15.61
N GLN A 62 -3.22 -1.38 -15.04
CA GLN A 62 -2.96 -2.65 -15.71
C GLN A 62 -3.98 -2.97 -16.80
N ASP A 63 -5.25 -2.58 -16.63
CA ASP A 63 -6.29 -2.76 -17.64
C ASP A 63 -6.11 -1.87 -18.86
N CYS A 64 -5.61 -0.63 -18.63
CA CYS A 64 -5.43 0.37 -19.68
C CYS A 64 -3.97 0.87 -19.78
N PRO A 65 -2.98 0.00 -20.06
CA PRO A 65 -1.56 0.36 -20.02
C PRO A 65 -1.18 1.41 -21.07
N ARG A 66 -1.94 1.51 -22.17
CA ARG A 66 -1.75 2.56 -23.19
C ARG A 66 -2.19 3.94 -22.72
N THR A 67 -3.21 4.02 -21.87
CA THR A 67 -3.68 5.27 -21.28
C THR A 67 -2.76 5.74 -20.16
N PHE A 68 -2.26 4.80 -19.36
CA PHE A 68 -1.44 5.07 -18.18
C PHE A 68 0.06 4.81 -18.43
N ARG A 69 0.56 5.30 -19.58
CA ARG A 69 1.96 5.12 -20.00
C ARG A 69 2.95 5.93 -19.19
N SER A 70 2.58 7.16 -18.82
CA SER A 70 3.42 8.05 -18.03
C SER A 70 3.00 8.03 -16.56
N ASP A 71 3.97 8.26 -15.68
CA ASP A 71 3.72 8.37 -14.25
C ASP A 71 2.86 9.58 -13.92
N ARG A 72 3.07 10.72 -14.58
CA ARG A 72 2.17 11.87 -14.54
C ARG A 72 0.70 11.49 -14.79
N ALA A 73 0.42 10.65 -15.79
CA ALA A 73 -0.95 10.23 -16.08
C ALA A 73 -1.54 9.35 -14.96
N LYS A 74 -0.73 8.51 -14.31
CA LYS A 74 -1.14 7.72 -13.14
C LYS A 74 -1.41 8.60 -11.93
N VAL A 75 -0.54 9.58 -11.67
CA VAL A 75 -0.68 10.55 -10.59
C VAL A 75 -1.96 11.37 -10.77
N THR A 76 -2.14 11.98 -11.95
CA THR A 76 -3.35 12.76 -12.27
C THR A 76 -4.62 11.93 -12.10
N PHE A 77 -4.59 10.66 -12.54
CA PHE A 77 -5.73 9.77 -12.35
C PHE A 77 -6.01 9.51 -10.87
N ALA A 78 -5.01 9.09 -10.09
CA ALA A 78 -5.18 8.82 -8.66
C ALA A 78 -5.70 10.07 -7.91
N GLN A 79 -5.12 11.25 -8.19
CA GLN A 79 -5.54 12.52 -7.61
C GLN A 79 -7.00 12.87 -7.89
N SER A 80 -7.53 12.53 -9.07
CA SER A 80 -8.95 12.80 -9.39
C SER A 80 -9.94 12.10 -8.46
N TYR A 81 -9.51 11.01 -7.81
CA TYR A 81 -10.27 10.25 -6.82
C TYR A 81 -9.94 10.62 -5.37
N LEU A 82 -9.01 11.55 -5.13
CA LEU A 82 -8.82 12.12 -3.80
C LEU A 82 -9.95 13.10 -3.47
N LYS A 83 -10.31 13.14 -2.18
CA LYS A 83 -11.31 14.05 -1.59
C LYS A 83 -10.83 14.51 -0.22
N GLY A 84 -11.60 15.39 0.43
CA GLY A 84 -11.40 15.76 1.83
C GLY A 84 -9.96 16.19 2.14
N MET A 85 -9.43 15.66 3.24
CA MET A 85 -8.08 15.96 3.71
C MET A 85 -7.01 15.53 2.71
N ALA A 86 -7.20 14.37 2.07
CA ALA A 86 -6.23 13.88 1.08
C ALA A 86 -6.11 14.84 -0.11
N LEU A 87 -7.21 15.38 -0.62
CA LEU A 87 -7.15 16.36 -1.71
C LEU A 87 -6.59 17.71 -1.24
N ALA A 88 -7.03 18.19 -0.07
CA ALA A 88 -6.57 19.46 0.49
C ALA A 88 -5.05 19.50 0.71
N TRP A 89 -4.43 18.36 1.00
CA TRP A 89 -2.99 18.24 1.14
C TRP A 89 -2.22 18.56 -0.15
N PHE A 90 -2.73 18.11 -1.31
CA PHE A 90 -2.09 18.33 -2.60
C PHE A 90 -2.58 19.59 -3.33
N GLU A 91 -3.64 20.23 -2.84
CA GLU A 91 -4.28 21.39 -3.48
C GLU A 91 -3.33 22.58 -3.71
N PRO A 92 -2.46 23.00 -2.75
CA PRO A 92 -1.57 24.14 -2.96
C PRO A 92 -0.66 24.00 -4.18
N ASP A 93 -0.12 22.80 -4.39
CA ASP A 93 0.81 22.51 -5.48
C ASP A 93 0.08 22.32 -6.82
N LEU A 94 -1.14 21.80 -6.78
CA LEU A 94 -2.00 21.68 -7.95
C LEU A 94 -2.42 23.06 -8.49
N LEU A 95 -2.62 24.04 -7.62
CA LEU A 95 -3.06 25.40 -7.97
C LEU A 95 -1.90 26.34 -8.33
N ASN A 96 -0.65 26.01 -7.98
CA ASN A 96 0.51 26.84 -8.24
C ASN A 96 1.70 26.05 -8.85
N PRO A 97 1.58 25.59 -10.11
CA PRO A 97 2.60 24.78 -10.77
C PRO A 97 3.87 25.57 -11.16
N ASP A 98 3.83 26.91 -11.12
CA ASP A 98 4.95 27.79 -11.50
C ASP A 98 5.96 28.00 -10.37
N ASN A 99 5.69 27.46 -9.16
CA ASN A 99 6.69 27.39 -8.11
C ASN A 99 7.74 26.35 -8.52
N TYR A 100 8.99 26.79 -8.73
CA TYR A 100 10.09 25.97 -9.25
C TYR A 100 10.48 24.77 -8.38
N ASP A 101 9.91 24.66 -7.18
CA ASP A 101 9.80 23.42 -6.40
C ASP A 101 8.65 22.55 -6.94
N CYS A 102 8.58 22.35 -8.25
CA CYS A 102 7.64 21.41 -8.86
C CYS A 102 7.88 20.05 -8.21
N LEU A 103 7.00 19.70 -7.28
CA LEU A 103 7.30 18.64 -6.33
C LEU A 103 7.50 17.34 -7.10
N LEU A 104 8.61 16.66 -6.82
CA LEU A 104 9.09 15.46 -7.51
C LEU A 104 7.99 14.39 -7.68
N TRP A 105 6.97 14.41 -6.81
CA TRP A 105 5.82 13.52 -6.83
C TRP A 105 4.83 13.72 -8.00
N MET A 106 4.71 14.91 -8.61
CA MET A 106 3.70 15.14 -9.67
C MET A 106 3.95 14.32 -10.94
N ASP A 107 5.23 14.15 -11.29
CA ASP A 107 5.65 13.43 -12.48
C ASP A 107 6.20 12.02 -12.18
N ASN A 108 6.23 11.63 -10.90
CA ASN A 108 6.73 10.34 -10.45
C ASN A 108 5.70 9.64 -9.55
N TYR A 109 5.16 8.52 -10.03
CA TYR A 109 4.10 7.82 -9.30
C TYR A 109 4.60 7.20 -7.99
N HIS A 110 5.88 6.82 -7.92
CA HIS A 110 6.47 6.27 -6.71
C HIS A 110 6.57 7.33 -5.61
N GLU A 111 7.05 8.52 -5.93
CA GLU A 111 7.14 9.64 -5.01
C GLU A 111 5.74 10.09 -4.54
N PHE A 112 4.75 10.09 -5.45
CA PHE A 112 3.35 10.32 -5.06
C PHE A 112 2.84 9.27 -4.06
N LEU A 113 3.15 7.99 -4.26
CA LEU A 113 2.80 6.94 -3.29
C LEU A 113 3.47 7.17 -1.94
N GLN A 114 4.74 7.60 -1.94
CA GLN A 114 5.48 7.88 -0.72
C GLN A 114 4.84 9.04 0.04
N GLU A 115 4.54 10.16 -0.62
CA GLU A 115 3.84 11.30 -0.02
C GLU A 115 2.47 10.87 0.55
N LEU A 116 1.67 10.15 -0.24
CA LEU A 116 0.34 9.72 0.19
C LEU A 116 0.41 8.74 1.37
N THR A 117 1.38 7.83 1.39
CA THR A 117 1.55 6.82 2.46
C THR A 117 2.17 7.43 3.72
N THR A 118 3.04 8.43 3.57
CA THR A 118 3.64 9.16 4.69
C THR A 118 2.58 9.97 5.44
N ASN A 119 1.71 10.65 4.69
CA ASN A 119 0.73 11.55 5.29
C ASN A 119 -0.58 10.86 5.70
N PHE A 120 -0.95 9.76 5.04
CA PHE A 120 -2.26 9.11 5.23
C PHE A 120 -2.19 7.60 5.43
N GLY A 121 -0.99 7.02 5.46
CA GLY A 121 -0.80 5.60 5.74
C GLY A 121 -0.95 5.29 7.23
N LEU A 122 -1.06 4.00 7.55
CA LEU A 122 -1.03 3.53 8.93
C LEU A 122 0.38 3.76 9.50
N HIS A 123 0.64 4.94 10.06
CA HIS A 123 1.90 5.23 10.76
C HIS A 123 1.95 4.57 12.14
N ASP A 124 0.80 4.35 12.79
CA ASP A 124 0.75 3.86 14.18
C ASP A 124 0.38 2.39 14.33
N ALA A 125 -0.08 1.66 13.30
CA ALA A 125 -0.53 0.27 13.52
C ALA A 125 0.59 -0.68 14.02
N ILE A 126 1.85 -0.42 13.64
CA ILE A 126 3.01 -1.19 14.11
C ILE A 126 3.41 -0.74 15.52
N VAL A 127 3.47 0.57 15.76
CA VAL A 127 3.81 1.13 17.09
C VAL A 127 2.73 0.78 18.12
N ASP A 128 1.46 0.90 17.75
CA ASP A 128 0.31 0.46 18.53
C ASP A 128 0.30 -1.05 18.72
N ALA A 129 0.62 -1.86 17.69
CA ALA A 129 0.73 -3.30 17.86
C ALA A 129 1.88 -3.69 18.80
N ILE A 130 3.02 -3.01 18.72
CA ILE A 130 4.15 -3.19 19.65
C ILE A 130 3.73 -2.78 21.06
N GLN A 131 3.11 -1.61 21.23
CA GLN A 131 2.66 -1.14 22.54
C GLN A 131 1.58 -2.03 23.13
N GLN A 132 0.67 -2.56 22.30
CA GLN A 132 -0.35 -3.54 22.69
C GLN A 132 0.30 -4.87 23.08
N LEU A 133 1.32 -5.35 22.35
CA LEU A 133 2.08 -6.54 22.72
C LEU A 133 2.82 -6.35 24.06
N GLU A 134 3.44 -5.19 24.28
CA GLU A 134 4.07 -4.85 25.56
C GLU A 134 3.05 -4.78 26.71
N ASN A 135 1.85 -4.27 26.43
CA ASN A 135 0.75 -4.22 27.41
C ASN A 135 0.09 -5.58 27.67
N LEU A 136 0.07 -6.48 26.68
CA LEU A 136 -0.47 -7.85 26.75
C LEU A 136 0.52 -8.85 27.33
N THR A 137 1.82 -8.53 27.33
CA THR A 137 2.82 -9.33 28.04
C THR A 137 2.56 -9.15 29.53
N MET A 138 1.80 -10.09 30.08
CA MET A 138 1.45 -10.21 31.49
C MET A 138 2.67 -9.84 32.34
N LYS A 139 2.53 -8.82 33.20
CA LYS A 139 3.60 -8.37 34.09
C LYS A 139 4.10 -9.58 34.89
N ASP A 140 5.26 -10.11 34.51
CA ASP A 140 5.99 -11.17 35.22
C ASP A 140 6.22 -10.81 36.70
N ASP A 141 6.05 -9.54 37.04
CA ASP A 141 6.10 -8.99 38.38
C ASP A 141 5.03 -9.56 39.33
N HIS A 142 3.83 -9.96 38.87
CA HIS A 142 2.82 -10.50 39.81
C HIS A 142 3.26 -11.84 40.41
N ILE A 143 3.77 -12.75 39.57
CA ILE A 143 4.27 -14.05 40.03
C ILE A 143 5.50 -13.85 40.93
N LYS A 144 6.37 -12.90 40.57
CA LYS A 144 7.58 -12.59 41.35
C LYS A 144 7.25 -11.97 42.71
N ASP A 145 6.28 -11.06 42.77
CA ASP A 145 5.82 -10.40 43.99
C ASP A 145 5.07 -11.37 44.91
N GLU A 146 4.27 -12.27 44.35
CA GLU A 146 3.56 -13.31 45.09
C GLU A 146 4.54 -14.35 45.68
N ILE A 147 5.58 -14.71 44.93
CA ILE A 147 6.68 -15.58 45.42
C ILE A 147 7.54 -14.85 46.46
N ALA A 148 7.82 -13.56 46.27
CA ALA A 148 8.63 -12.76 47.21
C ALA A 148 7.98 -12.67 48.59
N CYS A 149 6.65 -12.64 48.67
CA CYS A 149 5.90 -12.63 49.93
C CYS A 149 6.05 -13.93 50.76
N ILE A 150 6.45 -15.06 50.14
CA ILE A 150 6.45 -16.36 50.81
C ILE A 150 7.66 -16.56 51.75
N GLY A 151 8.68 -15.69 51.69
CA GLY A 151 9.89 -15.81 52.50
C GLY A 151 10.66 -17.12 52.24
N LYS A 152 11.77 -17.37 52.94
CA LYS A 152 12.52 -18.62 52.77
C LYS A 152 11.78 -19.76 53.51
N PRO A 153 11.21 -20.77 52.81
CA PRO A 153 10.50 -21.85 53.47
C PRO A 153 11.49 -22.69 54.29
N SER A 154 11.25 -22.81 55.59
CA SER A 154 12.08 -23.58 56.53
C SER A 154 11.46 -24.94 56.88
N THR A 155 10.25 -25.22 56.39
CA THR A 155 9.51 -26.44 56.66
C THR A 155 9.01 -27.11 55.38
N LEU A 156 8.88 -28.44 55.41
CA LEU A 156 8.37 -29.25 54.28
C LEU A 156 6.95 -28.82 53.84
N ALA A 157 6.10 -28.42 54.80
CA ALA A 157 4.74 -27.96 54.53
C ALA A 157 4.72 -26.64 53.73
N GLN A 158 5.62 -25.71 54.04
CA GLN A 158 5.76 -24.46 53.29
C GLN A 158 6.28 -24.71 51.87
N LEU A 159 7.24 -25.61 51.71
CA LEU A 159 7.74 -26.04 50.39
C LEU A 159 6.62 -26.61 49.52
N ARG A 160 5.80 -27.53 50.07
CA ARG A 160 4.66 -28.10 49.33
C ARG A 160 3.65 -27.03 48.92
N LYS A 161 3.34 -26.10 49.82
CA LYS A 161 2.39 -25.01 49.54
C LYS A 161 2.91 -24.10 48.43
N LEU A 162 4.19 -23.73 48.47
CA LEU A 162 4.83 -22.92 47.43
C LEU A 162 4.79 -23.62 46.06
N THR A 163 5.12 -24.91 46.00
CA THR A 163 5.05 -25.67 44.75
C THR A 163 3.64 -25.72 44.18
N GLN A 164 2.62 -25.89 45.02
CA GLN A 164 1.22 -25.87 44.59
C GLN A 164 0.78 -24.51 44.05
N THR A 165 1.21 -23.42 44.70
CA THR A 165 0.93 -22.05 44.22
C THR A 165 1.56 -21.80 42.86
N ILE A 166 2.83 -22.16 42.67
CA ILE A 166 3.52 -21.99 41.38
C ILE A 166 2.82 -22.79 40.28
N ASP A 167 2.45 -24.04 40.56
CA ASP A 167 1.79 -24.91 39.58
C ASP A 167 0.41 -24.37 39.19
N ALA A 168 -0.39 -23.90 40.17
CA ALA A 168 -1.69 -23.26 39.92
C ALA A 168 -1.56 -22.01 39.04
N CYS A 169 -0.64 -21.10 39.39
CA CYS A 169 -0.41 -19.88 38.62
C CYS A 169 0.05 -20.20 37.18
N TYR A 170 0.92 -21.19 37.00
CA TYR A 170 1.36 -21.63 35.68
C TYR A 170 0.19 -22.12 34.82
N TRP A 171 -0.70 -22.95 35.38
CA TRP A 171 -1.84 -23.48 34.65
C TRP A 171 -2.88 -22.41 34.30
N GLU A 172 -3.12 -21.43 35.19
CA GLU A 172 -4.00 -20.28 34.89
C GLU A 172 -3.43 -19.43 33.75
N CYS A 173 -2.14 -19.10 33.81
CA CYS A 173 -1.48 -18.33 32.75
C CYS A 173 -1.55 -19.05 31.40
N LYS A 174 -1.28 -20.36 31.40
CA LYS A 174 -1.34 -21.19 30.18
C LYS A 174 -2.76 -21.28 29.61
N ALA A 175 -3.78 -21.32 30.47
CA ALA A 175 -5.18 -21.31 30.05
C ALA A 175 -5.58 -19.97 29.42
N GLU A 176 -5.09 -18.84 29.97
CA GLU A 176 -5.37 -17.51 29.45
C GLU A 176 -4.74 -17.28 28.07
N ILE A 177 -3.47 -17.67 27.88
CA ILE A 177 -2.79 -17.64 26.57
C ILE A 177 -3.56 -18.48 25.53
N SER A 178 -4.11 -19.63 25.94
CA SER A 178 -4.89 -20.48 25.03
C SER A 178 -6.23 -19.84 24.62
N ARG A 179 -6.81 -18.94 25.43
CA ARG A 179 -8.06 -18.23 25.10
C ARG A 179 -7.85 -17.06 24.16
N THR A 180 -6.73 -16.35 24.28
CA THR A 180 -6.41 -15.17 23.46
C THR A 180 -5.87 -15.52 22.07
N THR A 181 -5.45 -16.77 21.85
CA THR A 181 -4.90 -17.25 20.58
C THR A 181 -5.94 -17.91 19.64
N LYS A 182 -7.25 -17.66 19.84
CA LYS A 182 -8.34 -18.23 19.05
C LYS A 182 -9.21 -17.14 18.43
#